data_AF-A0A2N5XH45-F1
#
_entry.id   AF-A0A2N5XH45-F1
#
_cell.length_a   1.000
_cell.length_b   1.000
_cell.length_c   1.000
_cell.angle_alpha   90.00
_cell.angle_beta   90.00
_cell.angle_gamma   90.00
#
_symmetry.space_group_name_H-M   'P 1'
#
loop_
_entity.id
_entity.type
_entity.pdbx_description
1 polymer ?
#
loop_
_entity_poly.entity_id
_entity_poly.type
_entity_poly.pdbx_seq_one_letter_code
_entity_poly.pdbx_strand_id
1 'polypeptide(L)'
;GGDGFSAVQYRRGDGGETAVLAWRHAQRFGTPVPPLRLRGLDRDALYRDAATGELHSGALLAHRGLRIPLHGPLDAAVVHLRKA
;
A
#
# COMPACT_ATOMS: atom_id res chain seq x y z
N GLY A 1 -0.15 -5.72 15.30
CA GLY A 1 1.15 -6.37 15.08
C GLY A 1 0.94 -7.86 15.20
N GLY A 2 0.97 -8.59 14.09
CA GLY A 2 0.62 -10.01 14.05
C GLY A 2 1.17 -10.76 12.84
N ASP A 3 1.52 -10.05 11.75
CA ASP A 3 1.71 -10.67 10.43
C ASP A 3 3.15 -10.59 9.88
N GLY A 4 4.13 -10.24 10.72
CA GLY A 4 5.56 -10.18 10.32
C GLY A 4 5.95 -8.99 9.45
N PHE A 5 5.01 -8.07 9.21
CA PHE A 5 5.26 -6.76 8.63
C PHE A 5 4.43 -5.71 9.37
N SER A 6 4.82 -4.45 9.20
CA SER A 6 4.05 -3.28 9.60
C SER A 6 3.81 -2.41 8.38
N ALA A 7 2.71 -1.66 8.41
CA ALA A 7 2.45 -0.63 7.40
C ALA A 7 1.71 0.56 8.00
N VAL A 8 1.99 1.74 7.47
CA VAL A 8 1.31 3.00 7.78
C VAL A 8 0.90 3.67 6.49
N GLN A 9 -0.33 4.16 6.46
CA GLN A 9 -0.86 4.96 5.36
C GLN A 9 -0.94 6.43 5.80
N TYR A 10 -0.34 7.31 5.02
CA TYR A 10 -0.52 8.75 5.10
C TYR A 10 -1.41 9.21 3.96
N ARG A 11 -2.28 10.19 4.24
CA ARG A 11 -3.21 10.73 3.25
C ARG A 11 -3.15 12.24 3.29
N ARG A 12 -3.11 12.86 2.11
CA ARG A 12 -3.24 14.31 1.99
C ARG A 12 -4.67 14.72 2.35
N GLY A 13 -4.85 15.83 3.04
CA GLY A 13 -6.15 16.24 3.57
C GLY A 13 -7.25 16.38 2.53
N ASP A 14 -6.89 16.75 1.29
CA ASP A 14 -7.80 16.86 0.15
C ASP A 14 -8.11 15.53 -0.55
N GLY A 15 -7.53 14.43 -0.09
CA GLY A 15 -7.74 13.09 -0.65
C GLY A 15 -7.10 12.86 -2.03
N GLY A 16 -6.34 13.83 -2.54
CA GLY A 16 -5.70 13.75 -3.86
C GLY A 16 -4.53 12.78 -3.90
N GLU A 17 -3.90 12.49 -2.75
CA GLU A 17 -2.71 11.63 -2.68
C GLU A 17 -2.68 10.80 -1.40
N THR A 18 -2.05 9.64 -1.50
CA THR A 18 -1.75 8.79 -0.34
C THR A 18 -0.37 8.15 -0.50
N ALA A 19 0.36 8.00 0.61
CA ALA A 19 1.62 7.28 0.66
C ALA A 19 1.49 6.13 1.66
N VAL A 20 1.98 4.95 1.28
CA VAL A 20 2.00 3.76 2.13
C VAL A 20 3.45 3.42 2.40
N LEU A 21 3.84 3.41 3.66
CA LEU A 21 5.14 2.90 4.12
C LEU A 21 4.90 1.52 4.70
N ALA A 22 5.62 0.51 4.23
CA ALA A 22 5.54 -0.84 4.79
C ALA A 22 6.93 -1.46 4.94
N TRP A 23 7.12 -2.27 5.98
CA TRP A 23 8.39 -2.89 6.31
C TRP A 23 8.21 -4.25 6.98
N ARG A 24 9.08 -5.21 6.67
CA ARG A 24 9.14 -6.53 7.31
C ARG A 24 10.06 -6.52 8.51
N HIS A 25 9.68 -7.23 9.57
CA HIS A 25 10.54 -7.41 10.75
C HIS A 25 11.46 -8.62 10.55
N ALA A 26 12.60 -8.66 11.24
CA ALA A 26 13.46 -9.84 11.24
C ALA A 26 12.72 -11.04 11.86
N GLN A 27 12.96 -12.24 11.31
CA GLN A 27 12.57 -13.55 11.86
C GLN A 27 11.16 -14.11 11.61
N ARG A 28 10.40 -13.66 10.60
CA ARG A 28 9.23 -14.42 10.15
C ARG A 28 9.40 -14.99 8.75
N PHE A 29 9.83 -16.26 8.72
CA PHE A 29 9.93 -17.08 7.52
C PHE A 29 8.54 -17.47 6.98
N GLY A 30 8.40 -17.47 5.66
CA GLY A 30 7.41 -18.31 4.96
C GLY A 30 6.01 -17.77 4.71
N THR A 31 5.62 -16.59 5.21
CA THR A 31 4.27 -16.04 4.90
C THR A 31 4.38 -14.83 3.95
N PRO A 32 3.74 -14.87 2.77
CA PRO A 32 3.63 -13.72 1.89
C PRO A 32 2.94 -12.55 2.60
N VAL A 33 3.36 -11.32 2.32
CA VAL A 33 2.66 -10.13 2.81
C VAL A 33 1.30 -10.05 2.10
N PRO A 34 0.16 -10.13 2.83
CA PRO A 34 -1.14 -10.00 2.23
C PRO A 34 -1.33 -8.58 1.66
N PRO A 35 -2.19 -8.40 0.65
CA PRO A 35 -2.50 -7.08 0.13
C PRO A 35 -3.04 -6.13 1.23
N LEU A 36 -2.55 -4.89 1.24
CA LEU A 36 -2.91 -3.87 2.21
C LEU A 36 -4.16 -3.12 1.77
N ARG A 37 -5.27 -3.30 2.48
CA ARG A 37 -6.50 -2.53 2.23
C ARG A 37 -6.32 -1.09 2.65
N LEU A 38 -6.36 -0.18 1.67
CA LEU A 38 -6.21 1.25 1.92
C LEU A 38 -7.52 1.87 2.38
N ARG A 39 -7.44 2.90 3.21
CA ARG A 39 -8.59 3.55 3.83
C ARG A 39 -8.71 5.01 3.41
N GLY A 40 -9.92 5.53 3.41
CA GLY A 40 -10.20 6.94 3.11
C GLY A 40 -9.89 7.37 1.68
N LEU A 41 -9.85 6.41 0.74
CA LEU A 41 -9.78 6.69 -0.69
C LEU A 41 -11.17 6.95 -1.25
N ASP A 42 -11.23 7.78 -2.28
CA ASP A 42 -12.39 7.90 -3.15
C ASP A 42 -12.54 6.60 -3.96
N ARG A 43 -13.70 5.94 -3.84
CA ARG A 43 -13.92 4.63 -4.47
C ARG A 43 -14.14 4.71 -5.97
N ASP A 44 -14.60 5.86 -6.45
CA ASP A 44 -14.92 6.09 -7.86
C ASP A 44 -13.73 6.65 -8.64
N ALA A 45 -12.62 6.95 -7.94
CA ALA A 45 -11.40 7.47 -8.51
C ALA A 45 -10.41 6.39 -8.98
N LEU A 46 -9.57 6.76 -9.94
CA LEU A 46 -8.33 6.05 -10.26
C LEU A 46 -7.16 6.72 -9.54
N TYR A 47 -6.20 5.90 -9.14
CA TYR A 47 -4.97 6.32 -8.48
C TYR A 47 -3.78 5.80 -9.27
N ARG A 48 -2.93 6.72 -9.71
CA ARG A 48 -1.67 6.41 -10.39
C ARG A 48 -0.57 6.18 -9.36
N ASP A 49 0.12 5.05 -9.46
CA ASP A 49 1.40 4.84 -8.79
C ASP A 49 2.46 5.75 -9.40
N ALA A 50 3.08 6.59 -8.57
CA ALA A 50 4.05 7.57 -9.01
C ALA A 50 5.38 6.94 -9.51
N ALA A 51 5.71 5.74 -9.03
CA ALA A 51 6.93 5.03 -9.41
C ALA A 51 6.74 4.20 -10.68
N THR A 52 5.61 3.50 -10.82
CA THR A 52 5.37 2.57 -11.94
C THR A 52 4.49 3.15 -13.04
N GLY A 53 3.72 4.19 -12.73
CA GLY A 53 2.70 4.75 -13.62
C GLY A 53 1.42 3.91 -13.71
N GLU A 54 1.35 2.76 -13.04
CA GLU A 54 0.17 1.87 -13.02
C GLU A 54 -1.06 2.59 -12.44
N LEU A 55 -2.23 2.33 -13.00
CA LEU A 55 -3.51 2.85 -12.51
C LEU A 55 -4.23 1.80 -11.67
N HIS A 56 -4.62 2.19 -10.46
CA HIS A 56 -5.36 1.37 -9.52
C HIS A 56 -6.74 1.98 -9.23
N SER A 57 -7.78 1.15 -9.21
CA SER A 57 -9.11 1.58 -8.77
C SER A 57 -9.13 1.82 -7.25
N GLY A 58 -9.68 2.95 -6.82
CA GLY A 58 -9.89 3.26 -5.41
C GLY A 58 -10.76 2.23 -4.69
N ALA A 59 -11.81 1.72 -5.35
CA ALA A 59 -12.63 0.63 -4.83
C ALA A 59 -11.80 -0.66 -4.63
N LEU A 60 -10.97 -1.05 -5.59
CA LEU A 60 -10.12 -2.23 -5.45
C LEU A 60 -9.06 -2.06 -4.36
N LEU A 61 -8.43 -0.89 -4.26
CA LEU A 61 -7.49 -0.59 -3.18
C LEU A 61 -8.16 -0.68 -1.79
N ALA A 62 -9.43 -0.26 -1.68
CA ALA A 62 -10.18 -0.34 -0.44
C ALA A 62 -10.64 -1.77 -0.08
N HIS A 63 -11.04 -2.57 -1.08
CA HIS A 63 -11.65 -3.89 -0.86
C HIS A 63 -10.66 -5.05 -0.98
N ARG A 64 -9.83 -5.05 -2.02
CA ARG A 64 -8.85 -6.11 -2.31
C ARG A 64 -7.46 -5.77 -1.78
N GLY A 65 -7.12 -4.50 -1.69
CA GLY A 65 -5.84 -4.02 -1.17
C GLY A 65 -4.73 -3.93 -2.21
N LEU A 66 -3.67 -3.24 -1.81
CA LEU A 66 -2.45 -3.00 -2.58
C LEU A 66 -1.40 -4.06 -2.26
N ARG A 67 -0.82 -4.71 -3.28
CA ARG A 67 0.35 -5.58 -3.07
C ARG A 67 1.60 -4.71 -2.94
N ILE A 68 2.28 -4.82 -1.81
CA ILE A 68 3.56 -4.14 -1.61
C ILE A 68 4.69 -5.11 -1.97
N PRO A 69 5.66 -4.70 -2.79
CA PRO A 69 6.79 -5.54 -3.18
C PRO A 69 7.81 -5.65 -2.04
N LEU A 70 7.51 -6.46 -1.01
CA LEU A 70 8.45 -6.81 0.06
C LEU A 70 9.01 -8.22 -0.19
N HIS A 71 10.23 -8.28 -0.70
CA HIS A 71 10.89 -9.48 -1.22
C HIS A 71 11.67 -10.25 -0.15
N GLY A 72 12.18 -9.56 0.88
CA GLY A 72 13.11 -10.15 1.85
C GLY A 72 12.83 -9.82 3.32
N PRO A 73 13.56 -10.44 4.26
CA PRO A 73 13.59 -9.98 5.65
C PRO A 73 14.18 -8.57 5.72
N LEU A 74 13.70 -7.74 6.65
CA LEU A 74 14.12 -6.35 6.82
C LEU A 74 13.94 -5.48 5.56
N ASP A 75 13.11 -5.92 4.62
CA ASP A 75 12.77 -5.17 3.42
C ASP A 75 11.72 -4.10 3.72
N ALA A 76 11.77 -2.99 2.99
CA ALA A 76 10.88 -1.85 3.14
C ALA A 76 10.55 -1.23 1.79
N ALA A 77 9.34 -0.73 1.65
CA ALA A 77 8.88 -0.07 0.46
C ALA A 77 8.00 1.14 0.78
N VAL A 78 8.03 2.12 -0.12
CA VAL A 78 7.12 3.25 -0.14
C VAL A 78 6.35 3.21 -1.45
N VAL A 79 5.03 3.21 -1.37
CA VAL A 79 4.15 3.37 -2.55
C VAL A 79 3.44 4.71 -2.45
N HIS A 80 3.61 5.55 -3.47
CA HIS A 80 2.95 6.85 -3.57
C HIS A 80 1.90 6.80 -4.68
N LEU A 81 0.65 7.02 -4.29
CA LEU A 81 -0.50 6.99 -5.18
C LEU A 81 -1.10 8.39 -5.29
N ARG A 82 -1.35 8.83 -6.52
CA ARG A 82 -1.92 10.14 -6.84
C ARG A 82 -3.22 9.94 -7.61
N LYS A 83 -4.29 10.62 -7.20
CA LYS A 83 -5.57 10.59 -7.92
C LYS A 83 -5.33 11.09 -9.35
N ALA A 84 -5.78 10.30 -10.33
CA ALA A 84 -5.65 10.58 -11.77
C ALA A 84 -6.83 11.40 -12.29
#